data_AF-A0A966I967-F1
#
_entry.id   AF-A0A966I967-F1
#
_cell.length_a   1.000
_cell.length_b   1.000
_cell.length_c   1.000
_cell.angle_alpha   90.00
_cell.angle_beta   90.00
_cell.angle_gamma   90.00
#
_symmetry.space_group_name_H-M   'P 1'
#
loop_
_entity.id
_entity.type
_entity.pdbx_description
1 polymer ?
#
loop_
_entity_poly.entity_id
_entity_poly.type
_entity_poly.pdbx_seq_one_letter_code
_entity_poly.pdbx_strand_id
1 'polypeptide(L)'
;MRSPIGVGASRFHTGGSAGSVDTVYLGVFKRSALIGVGGYDSRFTRAQDWELNYRLREKGGVIWFNPNLTVTYRPRSTFRSLAKQYFEYGRWRAAVTRYHKGTANFRYLAPPINVFLQAFSILLGAFWAPVFFIPIFTYLGAILIAALVIGRSWAERIRLPIILIIMHFSWGIGFITSPRTLISNS
;
A
#
# COMPACT_ATOMS: atom_id res chain seq x y z
N MET A 1 -3.16 -12.69 3.46
CA MET A 1 -3.68 -12.40 2.11
C MET A 1 -2.51 -12.01 1.21
N ARG A 2 -2.36 -12.64 0.03
CA ARG A 2 -1.33 -12.35 -0.98
C ARG A 2 -1.96 -11.90 -2.32
N SER A 3 -3.06 -11.15 -2.24
CA SER A 3 -3.82 -10.75 -3.44
C SER A 3 -3.46 -9.32 -3.86
N PRO A 4 -3.26 -9.05 -5.17
CA PRO A 4 -3.03 -7.71 -5.70
C PRO A 4 -4.08 -6.68 -5.25
N ILE A 5 -5.34 -7.12 -5.09
CA ILE A 5 -6.46 -6.27 -4.68
C ILE A 5 -6.26 -5.75 -3.26
N GLY A 6 -5.73 -6.56 -2.35
CA GLY A 6 -5.54 -6.16 -0.95
C GLY A 6 -4.21 -5.44 -0.70
N VAL A 7 -3.10 -6.02 -1.16
CA VAL A 7 -1.73 -5.61 -0.76
C VAL A 7 -0.96 -4.89 -1.88
N GLY A 8 -1.63 -4.60 -2.99
CA GLY A 8 -1.02 -4.09 -4.21
C GLY A 8 -0.29 -5.17 -5.01
N ALA A 9 -0.12 -4.95 -6.31
CA ALA A 9 0.49 -5.91 -7.25
C ALA A 9 2.02 -6.04 -7.15
N SER A 10 2.64 -5.62 -6.06
CA SER A 10 4.10 -5.75 -5.89
C SER A 10 4.49 -7.24 -5.83
N ARG A 11 5.51 -7.65 -6.59
CA ARG A 11 5.96 -9.06 -6.71
C ARG A 11 6.34 -9.67 -5.37
N PHE A 12 6.94 -8.90 -4.46
CA PHE A 12 7.28 -9.39 -3.12
C PHE A 12 6.08 -9.64 -2.19
N HIS A 13 4.87 -9.17 -2.53
CA HIS A 13 3.64 -9.47 -1.80
C HIS A 13 2.80 -10.59 -2.43
N THR A 14 2.97 -10.82 -3.73
CA THR A 14 2.11 -11.70 -4.54
C THR A 14 2.86 -12.94 -5.07
N GLY A 15 4.19 -12.95 -4.99
CA GLY A 15 5.06 -13.98 -5.55
C GLY A 15 5.56 -13.63 -6.95
N GLY A 16 6.30 -14.55 -7.57
CA GLY A 16 6.79 -14.43 -8.96
C GLY A 16 8.21 -14.94 -9.13
N SER A 17 8.74 -14.77 -10.35
CA SER A 17 10.11 -15.15 -10.70
C SER A 17 11.13 -14.20 -10.08
N ALA A 18 12.31 -14.73 -9.77
CA ALA A 18 13.45 -13.92 -9.34
C ALA A 18 13.79 -12.84 -10.38
N GLY A 19 14.23 -11.68 -9.93
CA GLY A 19 14.60 -10.60 -10.84
C GLY A 19 14.78 -9.24 -10.18
N SER A 20 15.22 -8.27 -10.97
CA SER A 20 15.33 -6.89 -10.53
C SER A 20 13.95 -6.28 -10.24
N VAL A 21 13.86 -5.53 -9.14
CA VAL A 21 12.64 -4.82 -8.71
C VAL A 21 12.98 -3.46 -8.11
N ASP A 22 12.02 -2.55 -8.03
CA ASP A 22 12.23 -1.22 -7.44
C ASP A 22 12.49 -1.27 -5.92
N THR A 23 11.93 -2.27 -5.26
CA THR A 23 11.98 -2.41 -3.80
C THR A 23 11.57 -3.82 -3.39
N VAL A 24 12.06 -4.25 -2.22
CA VAL A 24 11.61 -5.44 -1.49
C VAL A 24 11.32 -5.07 -0.03
N TYR A 25 10.57 -5.92 0.66
CA TYR A 25 10.45 -5.89 2.11
C TYR A 25 11.46 -6.89 2.70
N LEU A 26 12.31 -6.41 3.61
CA LEU A 26 13.47 -7.13 4.15
C LEU A 26 14.49 -7.56 3.07
N GLY A 27 15.68 -7.96 3.51
CA GLY A 27 16.70 -8.46 2.61
C GLY A 27 18.04 -8.70 3.30
N VAL A 28 18.96 -9.27 2.53
CA VAL A 28 20.38 -9.37 2.88
C VAL A 28 21.13 -8.40 1.97
N PHE A 29 21.96 -7.56 2.55
CA PHE A 29 22.64 -6.48 1.83
C PHE A 29 24.15 -6.63 1.93
N LYS A 30 24.87 -6.22 0.88
CA LYS A 30 26.32 -6.04 0.97
C LYS A 30 26.62 -4.91 1.96
N ARG A 31 27.44 -5.18 2.98
CA ARG A 31 27.81 -4.19 4.01
C ARG A 31 28.36 -2.89 3.39
N SER A 32 29.23 -3.01 2.39
CA SER A 32 29.82 -1.86 1.70
C SER A 32 28.77 -0.99 1.01
N ALA A 33 27.73 -1.59 0.43
CA ALA A 33 26.64 -0.85 -0.20
C ALA A 33 25.80 -0.09 0.84
N LEU A 34 25.49 -0.71 1.99
CA LEU A 34 24.76 -0.04 3.08
C LEU A 34 25.54 1.14 3.66
N ILE A 35 26.82 0.94 3.96
CA ILE A 35 27.70 2.01 4.45
C ILE A 35 27.80 3.12 3.40
N GLY A 36 27.95 2.74 2.13
CA GLY A 36 28.06 3.68 1.01
C GLY A 36 26.85 4.60 0.85
N VAL A 37 25.64 4.20 1.27
CA VAL A 37 24.46 5.07 1.26
C VAL A 37 24.17 5.73 2.62
N GLY A 38 24.95 5.44 3.67
CA GLY A 38 24.74 6.00 5.01
C GLY A 38 23.74 5.22 5.88
N GLY A 39 23.45 3.96 5.55
CA GLY A 39 22.51 3.13 6.32
C GLY A 39 21.04 3.55 6.17
N TYR A 40 20.21 3.22 7.16
CA TYR A 40 18.81 3.66 7.21
C TYR A 40 18.71 5.12 7.65
N ASP A 41 17.85 5.89 6.98
CA ASP A 41 17.54 7.25 7.39
C ASP A 41 16.54 7.25 8.56
N SER A 42 16.97 7.77 9.71
CA SER A 42 16.16 7.80 10.95
C SER A 42 14.92 8.68 10.86
N ARG A 43 14.87 9.60 9.88
CA ARG A 43 13.68 10.43 9.62
C ARG A 43 12.50 9.60 9.12
N PHE A 44 12.77 8.43 8.53
CA PHE A 44 11.74 7.50 8.08
C PHE A 44 11.42 6.53 9.21
N THR A 45 10.25 6.65 9.84
CA THR A 45 9.79 5.64 10.83
C THR A 45 8.95 4.53 10.17
N ARG A 46 8.54 4.73 8.92
CA ARG A 46 7.93 3.73 8.03
C ARG A 46 8.48 3.96 6.62
N ALA A 47 8.31 2.95 5.77
CA ALA A 47 8.88 2.91 4.42
C ALA A 47 10.43 3.01 4.39
N GLN A 48 11.10 2.68 5.50
CA GLN A 48 12.56 2.62 5.65
C GLN A 48 13.20 1.73 4.59
N ASP A 49 12.71 0.49 4.44
CA ASP A 49 13.20 -0.45 3.43
C ASP A 49 13.04 0.12 2.00
N TRP A 50 11.91 0.78 1.74
CA TRP A 50 11.63 1.37 0.44
C TRP A 50 12.62 2.51 0.12
N GLU A 51 12.84 3.38 1.10
CA GLU A 51 13.73 4.53 0.99
C GLU A 51 15.20 4.11 0.84
N LEU A 52 15.63 3.12 1.63
CA LEU A 52 16.95 2.52 1.50
C LEU A 52 17.16 1.90 0.12
N ASN A 53 16.19 1.12 -0.37
CA ASN A 53 16.23 0.53 -1.70
C ASN A 53 16.28 1.59 -2.80
N TYR A 54 15.57 2.71 -2.62
CA TYR A 54 15.64 3.85 -3.53
C TYR A 54 17.07 4.41 -3.59
N ARG A 55 17.67 4.77 -2.46
CA ARG A 55 19.05 5.30 -2.43
C ARG A 55 20.09 4.33 -2.96
N LEU A 56 19.93 3.02 -2.70
CA LEU A 56 20.82 1.99 -3.26
C LEU A 56 20.74 1.98 -4.80
N ARG A 57 19.54 2.11 -5.39
CA ARG A 57 19.36 2.19 -6.84
C ARG A 57 19.90 3.49 -7.43
N GLU A 58 19.74 4.62 -6.76
CA GLU A 58 20.30 5.90 -7.20
C GLU A 58 21.84 5.86 -7.28
N LYS A 59 22.50 4.99 -6.50
CA LYS A 59 23.94 4.72 -6.59
C LYS A 59 24.31 3.61 -7.59
N GLY A 60 23.41 3.23 -8.50
CA GLY A 60 23.62 2.19 -9.50
C GLY A 60 23.50 0.75 -8.97
N GLY A 61 23.04 0.58 -7.72
CA GLY A 61 22.79 -0.73 -7.14
C GLY A 61 21.57 -1.42 -7.73
N VAL A 62 21.56 -2.75 -7.71
CA VAL A 62 20.41 -3.57 -8.13
C VAL A 62 19.74 -4.16 -6.90
N ILE A 63 18.43 -3.95 -6.76
CA ILE A 63 17.61 -4.66 -5.79
C ILE A 63 17.05 -5.90 -6.47
N TRP A 64 17.39 -7.06 -5.92
CA TRP A 64 17.03 -8.36 -6.48
C TRP A 64 15.99 -9.06 -5.62
N PHE A 65 14.83 -9.35 -6.19
CA PHE A 65 13.83 -10.19 -5.57
C PHE A 65 14.24 -11.66 -5.72
N ASN A 66 14.36 -12.37 -4.59
CA ASN A 66 14.58 -13.81 -4.56
C ASN A 66 13.39 -14.49 -3.87
N PRO A 67 12.56 -15.27 -4.58
CA PRO A 67 11.37 -15.90 -4.01
C PRO A 67 11.71 -17.00 -2.98
N ASN A 68 12.96 -17.47 -2.92
CA ASN A 68 13.41 -18.46 -1.94
C ASN A 68 13.72 -17.84 -0.57
N LEU A 69 13.86 -16.51 -0.48
CA LEU A 69 14.02 -15.82 0.80
C LEU A 69 12.65 -15.58 1.42
N THR A 70 12.26 -16.46 2.35
CA THR A 70 10.94 -16.42 2.99
C THR A 70 11.00 -15.96 4.44
N VAL A 71 10.03 -15.15 4.85
CA VAL A 71 9.81 -14.76 6.24
C VAL A 71 8.38 -15.08 6.67
N THR A 72 8.20 -15.53 7.90
CA THR A 72 6.86 -15.73 8.47
C THR A 72 6.26 -14.39 8.85
N TYR A 73 5.26 -13.96 8.09
CA TYR A 73 4.50 -12.74 8.37
C TYR A 73 3.34 -13.02 9.33
N ARG A 74 3.21 -12.19 10.38
CA ARG A 74 2.07 -12.22 11.30
C ARG A 74 1.15 -11.02 11.02
N PRO A 75 -0.04 -11.23 10.44
CA PRO A 75 -0.98 -10.14 10.16
C PRO A 75 -1.56 -9.56 11.45
N ARG A 76 -2.17 -8.38 11.34
CA ARG A 76 -2.92 -7.76 12.45
C ARG A 76 -4.15 -8.58 12.80
N SER A 77 -4.42 -8.71 14.09
CA SER A 77 -5.50 -9.53 14.64
C SER A 77 -6.84 -8.79 14.76
N THR A 78 -6.86 -7.47 14.63
CA THR A 78 -8.07 -6.66 14.80
C THR A 78 -8.27 -5.64 13.68
N PHE A 79 -9.53 -5.31 13.38
CA PHE A 79 -9.88 -4.29 12.39
C PHE A 79 -9.28 -2.92 12.71
N ARG A 80 -9.27 -2.50 13.98
CA ARG A 80 -8.68 -1.23 14.40
C ARG A 80 -7.17 -1.17 14.14
N SER A 81 -6.44 -2.26 14.44
CA SER A 81 -5.00 -2.30 14.22
C SER A 81 -4.65 -2.39 12.72
N LEU A 82 -5.48 -3.06 11.92
CA LEU A 82 -5.38 -3.06 10.46
C LEU A 82 -5.63 -1.67 9.87
N ALA A 83 -6.70 -0.99 10.29
CA ALA A 83 -7.03 0.36 9.85
C ALA A 83 -5.86 1.33 10.14
N LYS A 84 -5.35 1.33 11.38
CA LYS A 84 -4.18 2.13 11.76
C LYS A 84 -2.96 1.84 10.87
N GLN A 85 -2.69 0.56 10.60
CA GLN A 85 -1.56 0.17 9.75
C GLN A 85 -1.71 0.72 8.32
N TYR A 86 -2.87 0.53 7.69
CA TYR A 86 -3.10 1.01 6.31
C TYR A 86 -3.15 2.53 6.22
N PHE A 87 -3.69 3.19 7.24
CA PHE A 87 -3.63 4.64 7.35
C PHE A 87 -2.19 5.18 7.40
N GLU A 88 -1.34 4.59 8.24
CA GLU A 88 0.07 4.95 8.28
C GLU A 88 0.78 4.65 6.94
N TYR A 89 0.46 3.53 6.28
CA TYR A 89 1.02 3.22 4.97
C TYR A 89 0.66 4.27 3.93
N GLY A 90 -0.61 4.71 3.88
CA GLY A 90 -1.04 5.81 3.03
C GLY A 90 -0.28 7.10 3.33
N ARG A 91 -0.20 7.50 4.61
CA ARG A 91 0.49 8.72 5.04
C ARG A 91 1.95 8.73 4.61
N TRP A 92 2.66 7.65 4.87
CA TRP A 92 4.08 7.53 4.56
C TRP A 92 4.33 7.43 3.06
N ARG A 93 3.47 6.75 2.30
CA ARG A 93 3.59 6.72 0.83
C ARG A 93 3.45 8.11 0.22
N ALA A 94 2.52 8.93 0.72
CA ALA A 94 2.37 10.31 0.29
C ALA A 94 3.61 11.16 0.67
N ALA A 95 4.14 11.00 1.89
CA ALA A 95 5.35 11.72 2.32
C ALA A 95 6.58 11.35 1.49
N VAL A 96 6.83 10.06 1.28
CA VAL A 96 7.91 9.54 0.42
C VAL A 96 7.81 10.10 -0.99
N THR A 97 6.61 10.14 -1.57
CA THR A 97 6.39 10.63 -2.93
C THR A 97 6.69 12.14 -3.05
N ARG A 98 6.42 12.92 -2.00
CA ARG A 98 6.81 14.33 -1.94
C ARG A 98 8.32 14.51 -1.76
N TYR A 99 8.93 13.67 -0.94
CA TYR A 99 10.35 13.75 -0.60
C TYR A 99 11.25 13.34 -1.77
N HIS A 100 10.98 12.20 -2.41
CA HIS A 100 11.68 11.73 -3.61
C HIS A 100 10.84 12.02 -4.87
N LYS A 101 11.06 13.19 -5.47
CA LYS A 101 10.43 13.57 -6.74
C LYS A 101 10.71 12.51 -7.82
N GLY A 102 9.73 12.25 -8.69
CA GLY A 102 9.84 11.22 -9.73
C GLY A 102 9.46 9.80 -9.28
N THR A 103 9.21 9.59 -7.98
CA THR A 103 8.80 8.26 -7.45
C THR A 103 7.29 8.09 -7.34
N ALA A 104 6.53 9.06 -7.83
CA ALA A 104 5.09 8.98 -7.93
C ALA A 104 4.70 7.84 -8.88
N ASN A 105 3.82 6.96 -8.42
CA ASN A 105 3.28 5.89 -9.24
C ASN A 105 1.75 5.90 -9.11
N PHE A 106 1.06 5.94 -10.25
CA PHE A 106 -0.41 5.95 -10.31
C PHE A 106 -1.03 4.78 -9.57
N ARG A 107 -0.32 3.65 -9.41
CA ARG A 107 -0.80 2.49 -8.64
C ARG A 107 -1.13 2.83 -7.17
N TYR A 108 -0.47 3.83 -6.58
CA TYR A 108 -0.72 4.25 -5.20
C TYR A 108 -1.92 5.19 -5.07
N LEU A 109 -2.44 5.71 -6.19
CA LEU A 109 -3.53 6.66 -6.24
C LEU A 109 -4.91 5.99 -6.31
N ALA A 110 -4.99 4.69 -6.60
CA ALA A 110 -6.28 3.99 -6.65
C ALA A 110 -7.08 4.11 -5.33
N PRO A 111 -6.51 3.88 -4.13
CA PRO A 111 -7.26 4.06 -2.89
C PRO A 111 -7.71 5.50 -2.59
N PRO A 112 -6.88 6.56 -2.72
CA PRO A 112 -7.36 7.93 -2.48
C PRO A 112 -8.37 8.39 -3.54
N ILE A 113 -8.24 7.99 -4.82
CA ILE A 113 -9.26 8.26 -5.85
C ILE A 113 -10.57 7.59 -5.47
N ASN A 114 -10.53 6.33 -5.00
CA ASN A 114 -11.72 5.64 -4.52
C ASN A 114 -12.40 6.42 -3.37
N VAL A 115 -11.64 6.94 -2.39
CA VAL A 115 -12.23 7.76 -1.31
C VAL A 115 -12.98 8.97 -1.87
N PHE A 116 -12.39 9.72 -2.81
CA PHE A 116 -13.05 10.87 -3.43
C PHE A 116 -14.30 10.48 -4.23
N LEU A 117 -14.20 9.41 -5.03
CA LEU A 117 -15.31 8.94 -5.86
C LEU A 117 -16.51 8.54 -5.01
N GLN A 118 -16.27 7.83 -3.90
CA GLN A 118 -17.35 7.42 -3.00
C GLN A 118 -17.93 8.59 -2.20
N ALA A 119 -17.11 9.54 -1.75
CA ALA A 119 -17.61 10.75 -1.10
C ALA A 119 -18.50 11.57 -2.03
N PHE A 120 -18.08 11.75 -3.29
CA PHE A 120 -18.85 12.48 -4.29
C PHE A 120 -20.14 11.74 -4.69
N SER A 121 -20.06 10.42 -4.83
CA SER A 121 -21.21 9.54 -5.09
C SER A 121 -22.28 9.66 -3.99
N ILE A 122 -21.88 9.69 -2.72
CA ILE A 122 -22.80 9.88 -1.60
C ILE A 122 -23.47 11.25 -1.65
N LEU A 123 -22.68 12.32 -1.84
CA LEU A 123 -23.19 13.69 -1.86
C LEU A 123 -24.18 13.90 -3.01
N LEU A 124 -23.80 13.55 -4.24
CA LEU A 124 -24.70 13.72 -5.39
C LEU A 124 -25.89 12.75 -5.37
N GLY A 125 -25.69 11.54 -4.86
CA GLY A 125 -26.78 10.56 -4.70
C GLY A 125 -27.87 11.03 -3.75
N ALA A 126 -27.47 11.68 -2.65
CA ALA A 126 -28.39 12.18 -1.64
C ALA A 126 -29.10 13.48 -2.04
N PHE A 127 -28.39 14.39 -2.71
CA PHE A 127 -28.90 15.75 -2.95
C PHE A 127 -29.34 16.04 -4.38
N TRP A 128 -28.97 15.22 -5.36
CA TRP A 128 -29.26 15.47 -6.77
C TRP A 128 -30.07 14.35 -7.42
N ALA A 129 -29.51 13.13 -7.51
CA ALA A 129 -30.20 12.02 -8.16
C ALA A 129 -29.64 10.65 -7.74
N PRO A 130 -30.49 9.62 -7.54
CA PRO A 130 -30.03 8.28 -7.14
C PRO A 130 -29.02 7.62 -8.10
N VAL A 131 -28.99 8.02 -9.38
CA VAL A 131 -28.03 7.50 -10.37
C VAL A 131 -26.58 7.69 -9.94
N PHE A 132 -26.30 8.72 -9.11
CA PHE A 132 -24.96 8.97 -8.61
C PHE A 132 -24.49 7.94 -7.58
N PHE A 133 -25.32 7.00 -7.13
CA PHE A 133 -24.91 5.86 -6.30
C PHE A 133 -24.27 4.71 -7.09
N ILE A 134 -24.25 4.76 -8.44
CA ILE A 134 -23.62 3.72 -9.28
C ILE A 134 -22.19 3.37 -8.83
N PRO A 135 -21.27 4.34 -8.58
CA PRO A 135 -19.91 4.03 -8.14
C PRO A 135 -19.84 3.23 -6.82
N ILE A 136 -20.75 3.48 -5.87
CA ILE A 136 -20.84 2.71 -4.62
C ILE A 136 -21.19 1.26 -4.94
N PHE A 137 -22.24 1.03 -5.72
CA PHE A 137 -22.68 -0.33 -6.05
C PHE A 137 -21.64 -1.07 -6.89
N THR A 138 -21.00 -0.41 -7.85
CA THR A 138 -19.91 -0.99 -8.64
C THR A 138 -18.73 -1.40 -7.76
N TYR A 139 -18.31 -0.53 -6.84
CA TYR A 139 -17.23 -0.84 -5.90
C TYR A 139 -17.59 -2.00 -4.96
N LEU A 140 -18.77 -1.96 -4.35
CA LEU A 140 -19.23 -3.04 -3.46
C LEU A 140 -19.35 -4.37 -4.21
N GLY A 141 -19.89 -4.35 -5.43
CA GLY A 141 -19.93 -5.53 -6.31
C GLY A 141 -18.53 -6.08 -6.59
N ALA A 142 -17.58 -5.23 -6.95
CA ALA A 142 -16.20 -5.63 -7.19
C ALA A 142 -15.54 -6.24 -5.94
N ILE A 143 -15.79 -5.66 -4.76
CA ILE A 143 -15.28 -6.18 -3.48
C ILE A 143 -15.89 -7.55 -3.14
N LEU A 144 -17.20 -7.73 -3.37
CA LEU A 144 -17.88 -9.00 -3.15
C LEU A 144 -17.35 -10.08 -4.10
N ILE A 145 -17.21 -9.77 -5.39
CA ILE A 145 -16.60 -10.68 -6.37
C ILE A 145 -15.17 -11.05 -5.96
N ALA A 146 -14.36 -10.06 -5.58
CA ALA A 146 -13.00 -10.29 -5.11
C ALA A 146 -12.97 -11.20 -3.86
N ALA A 147 -13.89 -11.00 -2.92
CA ALA A 147 -13.99 -11.85 -1.73
C ALA A 147 -14.34 -13.30 -2.08
N LEU A 148 -15.24 -13.52 -3.04
CA LEU A 148 -15.60 -14.87 -3.52
C LEU A 148 -14.43 -15.57 -4.21
N VAL A 149 -13.68 -14.83 -5.04
CA VAL A 149 -12.52 -15.36 -5.79
C VAL A 149 -11.34 -15.65 -4.86
N ILE A 150 -11.07 -14.78 -3.88
CA ILE A 150 -9.87 -14.87 -3.03
C ILE A 150 -10.11 -15.73 -1.79
N GLY A 151 -11.33 -15.71 -1.23
CA GLY A 151 -11.67 -16.37 0.02
C GLY A 151 -11.69 -17.89 -0.09
N ARG A 152 -10.89 -18.56 0.75
CA ARG A 152 -10.75 -20.03 0.75
C ARG A 152 -11.82 -20.75 1.56
N SER A 153 -12.48 -20.03 2.47
CA SER A 153 -13.56 -20.54 3.31
C SER A 153 -14.72 -19.54 3.34
N TRP A 154 -15.91 -19.98 3.75
CA TRP A 154 -17.07 -19.10 3.93
C TRP A 154 -16.79 -17.98 4.94
N ALA A 155 -16.10 -18.31 6.04
CA ALA A 155 -15.69 -17.32 7.03
C ALA A 155 -14.77 -16.25 6.42
N GLU A 156 -13.84 -16.63 5.54
CA GLU A 156 -13.01 -15.68 4.80
C GLU A 156 -13.84 -14.83 3.83
N ARG A 157 -14.73 -15.46 3.03
CA ARG A 157 -15.57 -14.75 2.05
C ARG A 157 -16.47 -13.69 2.69
N ILE A 158 -16.92 -13.92 3.93
CA ILE A 158 -17.72 -12.95 4.70
C ILE A 158 -16.86 -11.81 5.28
N ARG A 159 -15.64 -12.13 5.75
CA ARG A 159 -14.76 -11.14 6.41
C ARG A 159 -13.96 -10.29 5.42
N LEU A 160 -13.61 -10.85 4.26
CA LEU A 160 -12.78 -10.20 3.24
C LEU A 160 -13.35 -8.86 2.74
N PRO A 161 -14.66 -8.70 2.49
CA PRO A 161 -15.23 -7.42 2.09
C PRO A 161 -14.94 -6.31 3.10
N ILE A 162 -15.17 -6.59 4.39
CA ILE A 162 -14.91 -5.66 5.48
C ILE A 162 -13.42 -5.32 5.55
N ILE A 163 -12.56 -6.33 5.46
CA ILE A 163 -11.10 -6.17 5.46
C ILE A 163 -10.63 -5.27 4.32
N LEU A 164 -11.09 -5.53 3.09
CA LEU A 164 -10.71 -4.77 1.90
C LEU A 164 -11.20 -3.32 1.97
N ILE A 165 -12.44 -3.09 2.42
CA ILE A 165 -12.97 -1.74 2.63
C ILE A 165 -12.09 -0.99 3.64
N ILE A 166 -11.78 -1.59 4.78
CA ILE A 166 -10.89 -0.98 5.79
C ILE A 166 -9.54 -0.64 5.18
N MET A 167 -8.92 -1.56 4.44
CA MET A 167 -7.61 -1.36 3.82
C MET A 167 -7.62 -0.20 2.81
N HIS A 168 -8.59 -0.18 1.88
CA HIS A 168 -8.69 0.84 0.84
C HIS A 168 -8.98 2.22 1.41
N PHE A 169 -9.98 2.34 2.28
CA PHE A 169 -10.36 3.64 2.85
C PHE A 169 -9.29 4.15 3.82
N SER A 170 -8.74 3.30 4.68
CA SER A 170 -7.69 3.73 5.62
C SER A 170 -6.46 4.21 4.86
N TRP A 171 -5.99 3.48 3.85
CA TRP A 171 -4.90 3.93 2.99
C TRP A 171 -5.23 5.23 2.28
N GLY A 172 -6.39 5.31 1.61
CA GLY A 172 -6.78 6.49 0.83
C GLY A 172 -6.84 7.75 1.69
N ILE A 173 -7.52 7.67 2.84
CA ILE A 173 -7.61 8.77 3.81
C ILE A 173 -6.21 9.13 4.33
N GLY A 174 -5.38 8.14 4.69
CA GLY A 174 -4.02 8.38 5.15
C GLY A 174 -3.15 9.07 4.10
N PHE A 175 -3.27 8.68 2.84
CA PHE A 175 -2.56 9.32 1.73
C PHE A 175 -2.98 10.79 1.57
N ILE A 176 -4.29 11.05 1.53
CA ILE A 176 -4.86 12.40 1.36
C ILE A 176 -4.47 13.32 2.53
N THR A 177 -4.52 12.81 3.76
CA THR A 177 -4.31 13.60 4.99
C THR A 177 -2.85 13.63 5.47
N SER A 178 -1.91 13.12 4.67
CA SER A 178 -0.49 13.07 5.03
C SER A 178 0.09 14.49 5.23
N PRO A 179 0.61 14.83 6.42
CA PRO A 179 1.15 16.16 6.67
C PRO A 179 2.49 16.35 5.96
N ARG A 180 2.77 17.58 5.56
CA ARG A 180 4.05 17.93 4.91
C ARG A 180 5.26 17.78 5.84
N THR A 181 5.04 17.88 7.15
CA THR A 181 6.05 17.76 8.21
C THR A 181 6.35 16.32 8.65
N LEU A 182 5.78 15.31 7.99
CA LEU A 182 5.92 13.91 8.43
C LEU A 182 7.38 13.41 8.39
N ILE A 183 8.14 13.88 7.40
CA ILE A 183 9.59 13.68 7.30
C ILE A 183 10.19 15.03 7.71
N SER A 184 11.05 15.04 8.73
CA SER A 184 11.67 16.29 9.17
C SER A 184 12.56 16.84 8.06
N ASN A 185 12.44 18.14 7.78
CA ASN A 185 13.44 18.84 6.99
C ASN A 185 14.72 18.86 7.83
N SER A 186 15.77 18.24 7.30
CA SER A 186 17.14 18.37 7.82
C SER A 186 17.64 19.79 7.60
#